data_AF-A0A8S3XKK1-F1
#
_entry.id   AF-A0A8S3XKK1-F1
#
_cell.length_a   1.000
_cell.length_b   1.000
_cell.length_c   1.000
_cell.angle_alpha   90.00
_cell.angle_beta   90.00
_cell.angle_gamma   90.00
#
_symmetry.space_group_name_H-M   'P 1'
#
loop_
_entity.id
_entity.type
_entity.pdbx_description
1 polymer ?
#
loop_
_entity_poly.entity_id
_entity_poly.type
_entity_poly.pdbx_seq_one_letter_code
_entity_poly.pdbx_strand_id
1 'polypeptide(L)'
;MHQKVQKTVNNKTKQKEIIQYIDALHNATSYEVFNAASQAFVEKWQTQTEFIHYFKKEWLKKHPNWFLGAAPYSPATNNALEAIGT
;
A
#
# COMPACT_ATOMS: atom_id res chain seq x y z
N MET A 1 3.37 3.77 -5.23
CA MET A 1 3.54 3.73 -3.74
C MET A 1 5.00 3.44 -3.37
N HIS A 2 5.70 2.63 -4.18
CA HIS A 2 7.10 2.25 -4.03
C HIS A 2 8.07 3.43 -3.92
N GLN A 3 7.91 4.46 -4.77
CA GLN A 3 8.76 5.65 -4.73
C GLN A 3 8.66 6.41 -3.39
N LYS A 4 7.48 6.40 -2.75
CA LYS A 4 7.31 7.07 -1.45
C LYS A 4 8.02 6.28 -0.36
N VAL A 5 7.90 4.94 -0.34
CA VAL A 5 8.65 4.06 0.59
C VAL A 5 10.15 4.34 0.51
N GLN A 6 10.72 4.41 -0.69
CA GLN A 6 12.15 4.65 -0.90
C GLN A 6 12.61 6.02 -0.39
N LYS A 7 11.75 7.04 -0.44
CA LYS A 7 12.05 8.40 0.02
C LYS A 7 11.91 8.58 1.53
N THR A 8 10.95 7.89 2.15
CA THR A 8 10.58 8.13 3.56
C THR A 8 11.10 7.07 4.53
N VAL A 9 11.61 5.94 4.03
CA VAL A 9 12.19 4.86 4.84
C VAL A 9 13.69 4.77 4.50
N ASN A 10 14.57 5.00 5.47
CA ASN A 10 16.02 5.10 5.24
C ASN A 10 16.75 3.73 5.15
N ASN A 11 16.08 2.64 5.54
CA ASN A 11 16.68 1.30 5.57
C ASN A 11 16.17 0.45 4.39
N LYS A 12 17.09 0.00 3.52
CA LYS A 12 16.76 -0.79 2.31
C LYS A 12 16.07 -2.12 2.60
N THR A 13 16.41 -2.80 3.70
CA THR A 13 15.74 -4.05 4.11
C THR A 13 14.29 -3.76 4.47
N LYS A 14 14.04 -2.74 5.29
CA LYS A 14 12.69 -2.31 5.65
C LYS A 14 11.89 -1.84 4.43
N GLN A 15 12.52 -1.11 3.50
CA GLN A 15 11.88 -0.72 2.24
C GLN A 15 11.37 -1.96 1.50
N LYS A 16 12.22 -2.98 1.31
CA LYS A 16 11.84 -4.21 0.62
C LYS A 16 10.70 -4.94 1.32
N GLU A 17 10.76 -5.07 2.64
CA GLU A 17 9.67 -5.69 3.41
C GLU A 17 8.36 -4.91 3.26
N ILE A 18 8.39 -3.58 3.41
CA ILE A 18 7.21 -2.72 3.25
C ILE A 18 6.59 -2.88 1.86
N ILE A 19 7.42 -2.92 0.82
CA ILE A 19 6.98 -3.15 -0.56
C ILE A 19 6.27 -4.50 -0.71
N GLN A 20 6.87 -5.57 -0.18
CA GLN A 20 6.23 -6.90 -0.22
C GLN A 20 4.89 -6.93 0.51
N TYR A 21 4.76 -6.20 1.62
CA TYR A 21 3.47 -6.06 2.32
C TYR A 21 2.45 -5.26 1.50
N ILE A 22 2.88 -4.21 0.80
CA ILE A 22 2.01 -3.43 -0.10
C ILE A 22 1.49 -4.33 -1.22
N ASP A 23 2.36 -5.14 -1.83
CA ASP A 23 1.95 -6.11 -2.85
C ASP A 23 0.95 -7.12 -2.28
N ALA A 24 1.16 -7.61 -1.05
CA ALA A 24 0.21 -8.50 -0.38
C ALA A 24 -1.15 -7.82 -0.13
N LEU A 25 -1.16 -6.57 0.30
CA LEU A 25 -2.38 -5.77 0.48
C LEU A 25 -3.11 -5.55 -0.85
N HIS A 26 -2.38 -5.26 -1.92
CA HIS A 26 -2.93 -5.10 -3.26
C HIS A 26 -3.64 -6.37 -3.73
N ASN A 27 -3.09 -7.54 -3.41
CA ASN A 27 -3.65 -8.85 -3.77
C ASN A 27 -4.78 -9.32 -2.84
N ALA A 28 -5.18 -8.54 -1.83
CA ALA A 28 -6.31 -8.90 -0.99
C ALA A 28 -7.58 -9.08 -1.85
N THR A 29 -8.29 -10.18 -1.65
CA THR A 29 -9.46 -10.56 -2.47
C THR A 29 -10.79 -10.11 -1.86
N SER A 30 -10.78 -9.53 -0.67
CA SER A 30 -11.98 -9.07 0.03
C SER A 30 -11.65 -7.90 0.94
N TYR A 31 -12.63 -7.04 1.17
CA TYR A 31 -12.48 -5.87 2.03
C TYR A 31 -12.11 -6.26 3.47
N GLU A 32 -12.65 -7.36 3.99
CA GLU A 32 -12.34 -7.84 5.35
C GLU A 32 -10.86 -8.19 5.52
N VAL A 33 -10.30 -8.96 4.57
CA VAL A 33 -8.88 -9.32 4.53
C VAL A 33 -8.02 -8.06 4.38
N PHE A 34 -8.40 -7.17 3.47
CA PHE A 34 -7.69 -5.90 3.25
C PHE A 34 -7.68 -5.02 4.50
N ASN A 35 -8.82 -4.89 5.19
CA ASN A 35 -8.95 -4.06 6.37
C ASN A 35 -8.12 -4.61 7.54
N ALA A 36 -8.22 -5.91 7.82
CA ALA A 36 -7.43 -6.56 8.87
C ALA A 36 -5.91 -6.47 8.59
N ALA A 37 -5.50 -6.75 7.34
CA ALA A 37 -4.10 -6.66 6.95
C ALA A 37 -3.57 -5.20 6.99
N SER A 38 -4.40 -4.22 6.61
CA SER A 38 -4.03 -2.80 6.67
C SER A 38 -3.83 -2.32 8.11
N GLN A 39 -4.66 -2.78 9.05
CA GLN A 39 -4.49 -2.50 10.48
C GLN A 39 -3.16 -3.08 10.99
N ALA A 40 -2.92 -4.37 10.75
CA ALA A 40 -1.68 -5.04 11.15
C ALA A 40 -0.43 -4.38 10.52
N PHE A 41 -0.53 -3.94 9.26
CA PHE A 41 0.55 -3.22 8.58
C PHE A 41 0.86 -1.88 9.25
N VAL A 42 -0.17 -1.10 9.58
CA VAL A 42 -0.02 0.18 10.29
C VAL A 42 0.63 -0.01 11.65
N GLU A 43 0.23 -1.04 12.40
CA GLU A 43 0.79 -1.35 13.72
C GLU A 43 2.25 -1.79 13.62
N LYS A 44 2.58 -2.67 12.67
CA LYS A 44 3.95 -3.16 12.44
C LYS A 44 4.91 -2.03 12.08
N TRP A 45 4.47 -1.09 11.26
CA TRP A 45 5.33 -0.01 10.74
C TRP A 45 5.07 1.35 11.40
N GLN A 46 4.40 1.39 12.56
CA GLN A 46 4.06 2.64 13.28
C GLN A 46 5.27 3.55 13.57
N THR A 47 6.48 2.97 13.66
CA THR A 47 7.73 3.71 13.85
C THR A 47 8.20 4.46 12.60
N GLN A 48 7.70 4.09 11.41
CA GLN A 48 7.95 4.79 10.14
C GLN A 48 6.88 5.88 9.96
N THR A 49 6.87 6.85 10.87
CA THR A 49 5.79 7.83 11.06
C THR A 49 5.40 8.58 9.79
N GLU A 50 6.38 9.08 9.04
CA GLU A 50 6.14 9.83 7.80
C GLU A 50 5.47 8.96 6.72
N PHE A 51 5.97 7.73 6.55
CA PHE A 51 5.40 6.79 5.59
C PHE A 51 3.99 6.36 5.99
N ILE A 52 3.77 5.97 7.25
CA ILE A 52 2.47 5.52 7.73
C ILE A 52 1.44 6.64 7.68
N HIS A 53 1.84 7.89 7.97
CA HIS A 53 0.95 9.03 7.83
C HIS A 53 0.49 9.21 6.37
N TYR A 54 1.44 9.16 5.42
CA TYR A 54 1.13 9.18 3.99
C TYR A 54 0.22 8.01 3.59
N PHE A 55 0.55 6.79 4.04
CA PHE A 55 -0.20 5.57 3.71
C PHE A 55 -1.66 5.69 4.14
N LYS A 56 -1.91 6.06 5.39
CA LYS A 56 -3.27 6.26 5.91
C LYS A 56 -4.05 7.31 5.10
N LYS A 57 -3.41 8.47 4.84
CA LYS A 57 -4.08 9.60 4.18
C LYS A 57 -4.43 9.29 2.73
N GLU A 58 -3.49 8.77 1.94
CA GLU A 58 -3.71 8.57 0.52
C GLU A 58 -4.43 7.25 0.23
N TRP A 59 -4.07 6.16 0.91
CA TRP A 59 -4.47 4.82 0.49
C TRP A 59 -5.56 4.18 1.34
N LEU A 60 -5.74 4.63 2.59
CA LEU A 60 -6.88 4.20 3.41
C LEU A 60 -8.06 5.18 3.36
N LYS A 61 -7.80 6.48 3.13
CA LYS A 61 -8.85 7.51 3.12
C LYS A 61 -9.25 7.96 1.71
N LYS A 62 -8.28 8.33 0.86
CA LYS A 62 -8.57 8.91 -0.46
C LYS A 62 -8.81 7.86 -1.53
N HIS A 63 -8.06 6.75 -1.49
CA HIS A 63 -8.17 5.66 -2.46
C HIS A 63 -8.44 4.30 -1.79
N PRO A 64 -9.50 4.13 -0.97
CA PRO A 64 -9.71 2.90 -0.20
C PRO A 64 -9.92 1.63 -1.04
N ASN A 65 -10.29 1.77 -2.31
CA ASN A 65 -10.61 0.68 -3.22
C ASN A 65 -9.42 0.29 -4.13
N TRP A 66 -8.19 0.40 -3.62
CA TRP A 66 -6.97 0.16 -4.40
C TRP A 66 -6.52 -1.30 -4.46
N PHE A 67 -7.18 -2.21 -3.73
CA PHE A 67 -6.89 -3.65 -3.70
C PHE A 67 -7.76 -4.43 -4.70
N LEU A 68 -7.31 -5.62 -5.11
CA LEU A 68 -7.93 -6.44 -6.16
C LEU A 68 -9.41 -6.75 -5.88
N GLY A 69 -9.73 -7.14 -4.64
CA GLY A 69 -11.09 -7.46 -4.21
C GLY A 69 -12.05 -6.28 -4.18
N ALA A 70 -11.57 -5.04 -4.35
CA ALA A 70 -12.41 -3.84 -4.32
C ALA A 70 -13.20 -3.63 -5.62
N ALA A 71 -12.75 -4.23 -6.74
CA ALA A 71 -13.40 -4.15 -8.03
C ALA A 71 -13.39 -5.52 -8.73
N PRO A 72 -14.27 -6.46 -8.31
CA PRO A 72 -14.27 -7.84 -8.81
C PRO A 72 -14.48 -7.99 -10.33
N TYR A 73 -14.90 -6.92 -11.02
CA TYR A 73 -15.19 -6.89 -12.45
C TYR A 73 -14.40 -5.84 -13.24
N SER A 74 -13.45 -5.13 -12.61
CA SER A 74 -12.59 -4.18 -13.32
C SER A 74 -11.19 -4.77 -13.51
N PRO A 75 -10.53 -4.57 -14.66
CA PRO A 75 -9.12 -4.89 -14.77
C PRO A 75 -8.37 -4.16 -13.65
N ALA A 76 -7.40 -4.82 -13.01
CA ALA A 76 -6.66 -4.31 -11.87
C ALA A 76 -5.94 -2.98 -12.23
N THR A 77 -6.66 -1.87 -12.10
CA THR A 77 -6.24 -0.58 -12.61
C THR A 77 -5.60 0.20 -11.46
N ASN A 78 -4.40 -0.21 -11.03
CA ASN A 78 -3.56 0.67 -10.22
C ASN A 78 -2.05 0.55 -10.49
N ASN A 79 -1.63 -0.25 -11.48
CA ASN A 79 -0.25 -0.20 -11.99
C ASN A 79 0.00 0.96 -12.98
N ALA A 80 -1.02 1.74 -13.36
CA ALA A 80 -0.87 2.78 -14.37
C ALA A 80 -0.24 4.09 -13.87
N LEU A 81 -0.14 4.31 -12.55
CA LEU A 81 0.40 5.58 -12.03
C LEU A 81 1.93 5.60 -11.88
N GLU A 82 2.62 4.45 -11.98
CA GLU A 82 4.10 4.39 -11.90
C GLU A 82 4.78 4.20 -13.28
N ALA A 83 4.03 4.17 -14.39
CA ALA A 83 4.55 3.95 -15.74
C ALA A 83 4.63 5.20 -16.64
N ILE A 84 4.02 6.33 -16.26
CA ILE A 84 4.06 7.58 -17.04
C ILE A 84 5.12 8.55 -16.49
N GLY A 85 6.39 8.14 -16.52
CA GLY A 85 7.48 8.94 -15.96
C GLY A 85 8.86 8.65 -16.52
N THR A 86 8.96 8.21 -17.78
CA THR A 86 10.20 8.15 -18.56
C THR A 86 10.01 8.88 -19.87
#